data_AF-A0A5Q0TGU1-F1
#
_entry.id   AF-A0A5Q0TGU1-F1
#
_cell.length_a   1.000
_cell.length_b   1.000
_cell.length_c   1.000
_cell.angle_alpha   90.00
_cell.angle_beta   90.00
_cell.angle_gamma   90.00
#
_symmetry.space_group_name_H-M   'P 1'
#
loop_
_entity.id
_entity.type
_entity.pdbx_description
1 polymer ?
#
loop_
_entity_poly.entity_id
_entity_poly.type
_entity_poly.pdbx_seq_one_letter_code
_entity_poly.pdbx_strand_id
1 'polypeptide(L)'
;MQFTEDDREVLYQVWMTHKAKRHLTQMDMAKRLGISVVEFSDLLRKREPLTLSFIAKFCQILDLQPHNIVPSLKHQSGHAPQLVYLQNRVIIDGDIQRVQVEGNQVIIDYCSPVKAVG
;
A
#
# COMPACT_ATOMS: atom_id res chain seq x y z
N MET A 1 -13.49 -4.25 -7.56
CA MET A 1 -13.22 -5.70 -7.38
C MET A 1 -13.12 -5.98 -5.90
N GLN A 2 -13.82 -7.00 -5.43
CA GLN A 2 -13.69 -7.46 -4.05
C GLN A 2 -12.78 -8.69 -4.08
N PHE A 3 -11.60 -8.60 -3.46
CA PHE A 3 -10.73 -9.76 -3.26
C PHE A 3 -11.42 -10.76 -2.34
N THR A 4 -11.14 -12.04 -2.54
CA THR A 4 -11.81 -13.12 -1.83
C THR A 4 -11.11 -13.45 -0.52
N GLU A 5 -11.78 -14.26 0.29
CA GLU A 5 -11.17 -14.81 1.49
C GLU A 5 -10.04 -15.80 1.19
N ASP A 6 -10.09 -16.47 0.04
CA ASP A 6 -9.00 -17.33 -0.44
C ASP A 6 -7.75 -16.51 -0.79
N ASP A 7 -7.92 -15.34 -1.41
CA ASP A 7 -6.81 -14.41 -1.66
C ASP A 7 -6.10 -14.02 -0.37
N ARG A 8 -6.90 -13.74 0.68
CA ARG A 8 -6.35 -13.35 1.97
C ARG A 8 -5.62 -14.48 2.66
N GLU A 9 -6.17 -15.69 2.63
CA GLU A 9 -5.52 -16.86 3.21
C GLU A 9 -4.17 -17.10 2.54
N VAL A 10 -4.10 -17.02 1.21
CA VAL A 10 -2.82 -17.16 0.49
C VAL A 10 -1.82 -16.08 0.89
N LEU A 11 -2.24 -14.81 0.99
CA LEU A 11 -1.37 -13.72 1.45
C LEU A 11 -0.87 -13.95 2.88
N TYR A 12 -1.72 -14.46 3.77
CA TYR A 12 -1.32 -14.81 5.13
C TYR A 12 -0.27 -15.94 5.16
N GLN A 13 -0.47 -17.01 4.38
CA GLN A 13 0.49 -18.11 4.31
C GLN A 13 1.84 -17.68 3.72
N VAL A 14 1.81 -16.84 2.69
CA VAL A 14 3.02 -16.23 2.11
C VAL A 14 3.74 -15.38 3.13
N TRP A 15 2.99 -14.53 3.85
CA TRP A 15 3.54 -13.70 4.92
C TRP A 15 4.23 -14.56 5.99
N MET A 16 3.56 -15.57 6.52
CA MET A 16 4.10 -16.43 7.57
C MET A 16 5.37 -17.16 7.12
N THR A 17 5.41 -17.63 5.87
CA THR A 17 6.60 -18.25 5.27
C THR A 17 7.77 -17.27 5.18
N HIS A 18 7.53 -16.05 4.68
CA HIS A 18 8.59 -15.03 4.56
C HIS A 18 9.05 -14.50 5.92
N LYS A 19 8.14 -14.34 6.88
CA LYS A 19 8.44 -13.96 8.27
C LYS A 19 9.44 -14.93 8.89
N ALA A 20 9.22 -16.23 8.71
CA ALA A 20 10.12 -17.27 9.20
C ALA A 20 11.47 -17.29 8.48
N LYS A 21 11.46 -17.15 7.14
CA LYS A 21 12.69 -17.28 6.32
C LYS A 21 13.60 -16.04 6.32
N ARG A 22 13.04 -14.84 6.39
CA ARG A 22 13.78 -13.57 6.23
C ARG A 22 14.03 -12.81 7.54
N HIS A 23 13.65 -13.39 8.69
CA HIS A 23 13.64 -12.70 9.99
C HIS A 23 12.92 -11.33 9.96
N LEU A 24 11.95 -11.16 9.06
CA LEU A 24 11.23 -9.90 8.91
C LEU A 24 10.18 -9.80 10.01
N THR A 25 10.14 -8.70 10.76
CA THR A 25 9.09 -8.52 11.76
C THR A 25 7.82 -7.95 11.13
N GLN A 26 6.71 -8.10 11.86
CA GLN A 26 5.43 -7.51 11.47
C GLN A 26 5.50 -5.97 11.44
N MET A 27 6.32 -5.40 12.32
CA MET A 27 6.58 -3.96 12.38
C MET A 27 7.38 -3.48 11.17
N ASP A 28 8.40 -4.23 10.75
CA ASP A 28 9.19 -3.89 9.55
C ASP A 28 8.31 -3.89 8.30
N MET A 29 7.44 -4.90 8.17
CA MET A 29 6.51 -4.99 7.04
C MET A 29 5.52 -3.82 7.03
N ALA A 30 4.88 -3.55 8.16
CA ALA A 30 3.94 -2.44 8.29
C ALA A 30 4.60 -1.09 7.96
N LYS A 31 5.84 -0.87 8.44
CA LYS A 31 6.61 0.34 8.14
C LYS A 31 6.90 0.48 6.64
N ARG A 32 7.29 -0.61 5.96
CA ARG A 32 7.55 -0.60 4.50
C ARG A 32 6.27 -0.38 3.68
N LEU A 33 5.13 -0.84 4.19
CA LEU A 33 3.81 -0.63 3.59
C LEU A 33 3.26 0.79 3.85
N GLY A 34 3.80 1.50 4.85
CA GLY A 34 3.33 2.83 5.26
C GLY A 34 2.02 2.79 6.07
N ILE A 35 1.75 1.69 6.76
CA ILE A 35 0.53 1.47 7.57
C ILE A 35 0.88 1.08 9.01
N SER A 36 -0.11 1.06 9.91
CA SER A 36 0.12 0.62 11.28
C SER A 36 0.28 -0.92 11.39
N VAL A 37 0.91 -1.39 12.46
CA VAL A 37 1.07 -2.84 12.73
C VAL A 37 -0.29 -3.54 12.94
N VAL A 38 -1.24 -2.80 13.53
CA VAL A 38 -2.62 -3.26 13.75
C VAL A 38 -3.33 -3.40 12.40
N GLU A 39 -3.29 -2.35 11.58
CA GLU A 39 -3.89 -2.36 10.24
C GLU A 39 -3.32 -3.49 9.36
N PHE A 40 -2.01 -3.71 9.39
CA PHE A 40 -1.40 -4.85 8.69
C PHE A 40 -1.92 -6.19 9.21
N SER A 41 -2.11 -6.34 10.52
CA SER A 41 -2.72 -7.55 11.11
C SER A 41 -4.15 -7.75 10.63
N ASP A 42 -4.92 -6.66 10.57
CA ASP A 42 -6.34 -6.65 10.27
C ASP A 42 -6.60 -6.98 8.79
N LEU A 43 -5.74 -6.48 7.90
CA LEU A 43 -5.72 -6.83 6.48
C LEU A 43 -5.44 -8.33 6.25
N LEU A 44 -4.61 -8.97 7.07
CA LEU A 44 -4.34 -10.40 6.95
C LEU A 44 -5.36 -11.30 7.67
N ARG A 45 -6.12 -10.77 8.64
CA ARG A 45 -7.04 -11.54 9.51
C ARG A 45 -8.53 -11.25 9.30
N LYS A 46 -8.92 -10.79 8.10
CA LYS A 46 -10.33 -10.62 7.69
C LYS A 46 -11.08 -9.46 8.35
N ARG A 47 -10.37 -8.47 8.90
CA ARG A 47 -11.01 -7.31 9.54
C ARG A 47 -11.15 -6.11 8.61
N GLU A 48 -10.25 -5.98 7.65
CA GLU A 48 -10.27 -4.91 6.65
C GLU A 48 -10.35 -5.49 5.21
N PRO A 49 -11.01 -4.80 4.25
CA PRO A 49 -11.03 -5.22 2.87
C PRO A 49 -9.63 -5.12 2.25
N LEU A 50 -9.22 -6.16 1.51
CA LEU A 50 -7.99 -6.08 0.74
C LEU A 50 -8.15 -5.09 -0.41
N THR A 51 -7.07 -4.38 -0.72
CA THR A 51 -6.99 -3.48 -1.86
C THR A 51 -5.88 -3.93 -2.80
N LEU A 52 -6.01 -3.59 -4.08
CA LEU A 52 -4.98 -3.93 -5.07
C LEU A 52 -3.66 -3.20 -4.75
N SER A 53 -3.74 -1.98 -4.21
CA SER A 53 -2.57 -1.21 -3.78
C SER A 53 -1.82 -1.89 -2.63
N PHE A 54 -2.54 -2.43 -1.64
CA PHE A 54 -1.95 -3.25 -0.59
C PHE A 54 -1.28 -4.50 -1.17
N ILE A 55 -2.01 -5.27 -1.98
CA ILE A 55 -1.51 -6.52 -2.59
C ILE A 55 -0.26 -6.26 -3.43
N ALA A 56 -0.28 -5.24 -4.27
CA ALA A 56 0.84 -4.88 -5.14
C ALA A 56 2.09 -4.52 -4.30
N LYS A 57 1.95 -3.64 -3.31
CA LYS A 57 3.06 -3.25 -2.43
C LYS A 57 3.56 -4.41 -1.57
N PHE A 58 2.65 -5.22 -1.04
CA PHE A 58 2.98 -6.42 -0.25
C PHE A 58 3.82 -7.38 -1.07
N CYS A 59 3.39 -7.72 -2.28
CA CYS A 59 4.13 -8.59 -3.18
C CYS A 59 5.47 -7.97 -3.59
N GLN A 60 5.50 -6.66 -3.89
CA GLN A 60 6.74 -5.95 -4.24
C GLN A 60 7.79 -6.04 -3.13
N ILE A 61 7.42 -5.81 -1.86
CA ILE A 61 8.35 -5.88 -0.72
C ILE A 61 8.92 -7.29 -0.52
N LEU A 62 8.18 -8.33 -0.92
CA LEU A 62 8.58 -9.72 -0.81
C LEU A 62 9.24 -10.27 -2.09
N ASP A 63 9.44 -9.43 -3.10
CA ASP A 63 9.95 -9.81 -4.43
C ASP A 63 9.06 -10.85 -5.14
N LEU A 64 7.74 -10.72 -4.99
CA LEU A 64 6.74 -11.62 -5.55
C LEU A 64 5.91 -10.92 -6.64
N GLN A 65 5.37 -11.72 -7.54
CA GLN A 65 4.42 -11.26 -8.56
C GLN A 65 2.97 -11.54 -8.11
N PRO A 66 2.10 -10.52 -7.96
CA PRO A 66 0.73 -10.72 -7.48
C PRO A 66 -0.07 -11.76 -8.27
N HIS A 67 0.06 -11.77 -9.59
CA HIS A 67 -0.63 -12.71 -10.48
C HIS A 67 -0.20 -14.16 -10.30
N ASN A 68 0.97 -14.43 -9.72
CA ASN A 68 1.43 -15.80 -9.43
C ASN A 68 0.92 -16.30 -8.07
N ILE A 69 0.59 -15.38 -7.18
CA ILE A 69 0.25 -15.68 -5.79
C ILE A 69 -1.27 -15.62 -5.59
N VAL A 70 -1.89 -14.51 -5.94
CA VAL A 70 -3.29 -14.19 -5.61
C VAL A 70 -4.25 -14.90 -6.59
N PRO A 71 -5.07 -15.86 -6.12
CA PRO A 71 -6.02 -16.61 -6.96
C PRO A 71 -6.91 -15.75 -7.85
N SER A 72 -7.51 -14.68 -7.31
CA SER A 72 -8.40 -13.80 -8.09
C SER A 72 -7.70 -13.02 -9.21
N LEU A 73 -6.37 -12.89 -9.14
CA LEU A 73 -5.55 -12.25 -10.18
C LEU A 73 -5.05 -13.24 -11.24
N LYS A 74 -5.02 -14.56 -10.95
CA LYS A 74 -4.56 -15.59 -11.91
C LYS A 74 -5.43 -15.65 -13.16
N HIS A 75 -6.73 -15.44 -13.00
CA HIS A 75 -7.71 -15.49 -14.08
C HIS A 75 -7.78 -14.20 -14.93
N GLN A 76 -7.02 -13.15 -14.58
CA GLN A 76 -7.00 -11.86 -15.29
C GLN A 76 -5.88 -11.75 -16.33
N SER A 77 -5.21 -12.85 -16.66
CA SER A 77 -4.13 -12.92 -17.67
C SER A 77 -4.62 -12.71 -19.12
N GLY A 78 -5.91 -12.39 -19.32
CA GLY A 78 -6.47 -11.97 -20.60
C GLY A 78 -7.33 -10.71 -20.46
N HIS A 79 -6.86 -9.64 -21.09
CA HIS A 79 -7.59 -8.43 -21.50
C HIS A 79 -7.80 -7.26 -20.50
N ALA A 80 -7.42 -6.09 -21.04
CA ALA A 80 -7.58 -4.69 -20.62
C ALA A 80 -6.58 -4.16 -19.57
N PRO A 81 -5.94 -3.00 -19.83
CA PRO A 81 -5.15 -2.31 -18.81
C PRO A 81 -6.07 -1.94 -17.65
N GLN A 82 -5.92 -2.66 -16.55
CA GLN A 82 -6.67 -2.43 -15.33
C GLN A 82 -6.26 -1.06 -14.77
N LEU A 83 -7.17 -0.10 -14.82
CA LEU A 83 -6.97 1.22 -14.23
C LEU A 83 -6.79 1.06 -12.71
N VAL A 84 -5.57 1.30 -12.23
CA VAL A 84 -5.24 1.29 -10.79
C VAL A 84 -5.40 2.71 -10.25
N TYR A 85 -6.32 2.89 -9.31
CA TYR A 85 -6.49 4.15 -8.60
C TYR A 85 -5.51 4.20 -7.42
N LEU A 86 -4.56 5.13 -7.47
CA LEU A 86 -3.60 5.39 -6.40
C LEU A 86 -3.96 6.70 -5.71
N GLN A 87 -3.84 6.74 -4.38
CA GLN A 87 -4.04 7.94 -3.58
C GLN A 87 -2.76 8.27 -2.82
N ASN A 88 -2.30 9.52 -2.93
CA ASN A 88 -1.26 10.07 -2.08
C ASN A 88 -1.89 10.98 -1.03
N ARG A 89 -1.40 10.90 0.22
CA ARG A 89 -1.77 11.81 1.31
C ARG A 89 -0.51 12.47 1.81
N VAL A 90 -0.51 13.80 1.84
CA VAL A 90 0.64 14.61 2.26
C VAL A 90 0.19 15.51 3.41
N ILE A 91 1.03 15.60 4.45
CA ILE A 91 0.86 16.55 5.55
C ILE A 91 1.86 17.67 5.35
N ILE A 92 1.39 18.91 5.42
CA ILE A 92 2.19 20.12 5.23
C ILE A 92 2.26 20.88 6.56
N ASP A 93 3.47 21.28 6.96
CA ASP A 93 3.71 22.10 8.16
C ASP A 93 3.61 23.60 7.81
N GLY A 94 2.39 24.00 7.42
CA GLY A 94 2.07 25.34 6.96
C GLY A 94 0.66 25.42 6.37
N ASP A 95 0.22 26.63 6.06
CA ASP A 95 -1.09 26.89 5.47
C ASP A 95 -1.02 26.74 3.96
N ILE A 96 -1.74 25.75 3.42
CA ILE A 96 -1.85 25.52 1.99
C ILE A 96 -2.55 26.71 1.33
N GLN A 97 -1.87 27.36 0.40
CA GLN A 97 -2.38 28.50 -0.35
C GLN A 97 -3.02 28.05 -1.67
N ARG A 98 -2.44 27.06 -2.33
CA ARG A 98 -2.85 26.62 -3.66
C ARG A 98 -2.44 25.18 -3.93
N VAL A 99 -3.29 24.43 -4.62
CA VAL A 99 -3.00 23.09 -5.14
C VAL A 99 -3.29 23.07 -6.64
N GLN A 100 -2.32 22.65 -7.44
CA GLN A 100 -2.43 22.58 -8.91
C GLN A 100 -1.90 21.24 -9.42
N VAL A 101 -2.37 20.85 -10.60
CA VAL A 101 -1.89 19.64 -11.29
C VAL A 101 -1.31 20.05 -12.64
N GLU A 102 -0.07 19.68 -12.88
CA GLU A 102 0.62 19.89 -14.17
C GLU A 102 1.15 18.55 -14.68
N GLY A 103 0.45 17.98 -15.68
CA GLY A 103 0.76 16.65 -16.20
C GLY A 103 0.66 15.58 -15.11
N ASN A 104 1.80 15.00 -14.72
CA ASN A 104 1.90 13.98 -13.67
C ASN A 104 2.38 14.54 -12.32
N GLN A 105 2.41 15.86 -12.14
CA GLN A 105 2.88 16.53 -10.93
C GLN A 105 1.72 17.19 -10.18
N VAL A 106 1.76 17.08 -8.85
CA VAL A 106 0.90 17.86 -7.94
C VAL A 106 1.76 18.93 -7.28
N ILE A 107 1.45 20.19 -7.55
CA ILE A 107 2.15 21.36 -7.00
C ILE A 107 1.31 21.88 -5.83
N ILE A 108 1.91 21.95 -4.64
CA ILE A 108 1.26 22.42 -3.41
C ILE A 108 2.06 23.65 -2.93
N ASP A 109 1.49 24.84 -3.10
CA ASP A 109 2.04 26.07 -2.54
C ASP A 109 1.55 26.24 -1.11
N TYR A 110 2.45 26.44 -0.17
CA TYR A 110 2.13 26.63 1.25
C TYR A 110 3.04 27.69 1.86
N CYS A 111 2.52 28.40 2.87
CA CYS A 111 3.31 29.32 3.67
C CYS A 111 3.50 28.77 5.08
N SER A 112 4.70 28.92 5.62
CA SER A 112 5.02 28.61 7.01
C SER A 112 5.67 29.83 7.66
N PRO A 113 5.28 30.23 8.88
CA PRO A 113 5.89 31.36 9.55
C PRO A 113 7.37 31.07 9.83
N VAL A 114 8.26 31.92 9.32
CA VAL A 114 9.68 31.88 9.67
C VAL A 114 9.81 32.29 11.14
N LYS A 115 10.16 31.35 12.03
CA LYS A 115 10.56 31.71 13.39
C LYS A 115 11.88 32.49 13.28
N ALA A 116 11.81 33.81 13.48
CA ALA A 116 13.00 34.62 13.66
C ALA A 116 13.75 34.10 14.89
N VAL A 117 14.98 33.62 14.70
CA VAL A 117 15.88 33.28 15.79
C VAL A 117 16.45 34.61 16.29
N GLY A 118 15.94 35.08 17.43
CA GLY A 118 16.47 36.22 18.18
C GLY A 118 17.53 35.80 19.18
#